data_AF-C8NDX9-F1
#
_entry.id   AF-C8NDX9-F1
#
_cell.length_a   1.000
_cell.length_b   1.000
_cell.length_c   1.000
_cell.angle_alpha   90.00
_cell.angle_beta   90.00
_cell.angle_gamma   90.00
#
_symmetry.space_group_name_H-M   'P 1'
#
loop_
_entity.id
_entity.type
_entity.pdbx_description
1 polymer ?
#
loop_
_entity_poly.entity_id
_entity_poly.type
_entity_poly.pdbx_seq_one_letter_code
_entity_poly.pdbx_strand_id
1 'polypeptide(L)'
;MEQNEVIQNSIRTKQRILEQLEEDYLSSCRDFERKNNELYDIKAKLLKISEEKCQIAYQYLQKQNSDNTEAISRLNHFSSNVYNEIISSFMKHQKNLEEKQSQVKDEYKKRQYVLRKEIDELYYKQRELNSDTQELKGE
;
A
#
# COMPACT_ATOMS: atom_id res chain seq x y z
N MET A 1 -12.16 -33.93 -26.09
CA MET A 1 -11.55 -32.59 -26.24
C MET A 1 -10.21 -32.78 -26.91
N GLU A 2 -10.00 -32.12 -28.03
CA GLU A 2 -8.67 -32.05 -28.65
C GLU A 2 -7.69 -31.40 -27.67
N GLN A 3 -6.45 -31.89 -27.58
CA GLN A 3 -5.44 -31.35 -26.67
C GLN A 3 -5.23 -29.83 -26.84
N ASN A 4 -5.45 -29.33 -28.06
CA ASN A 4 -5.39 -27.92 -28.40
C ASN A 4 -6.48 -27.09 -27.68
N GLU A 5 -7.70 -27.62 -27.58
CA GLU A 5 -8.83 -26.98 -26.89
C GLU A 5 -8.56 -26.86 -25.37
N VAL A 6 -7.93 -27.88 -24.79
CA VAL A 6 -7.50 -27.86 -23.38
C VAL A 6 -6.46 -26.78 -23.13
N ILE A 7 -5.46 -26.65 -24.02
CA ILE A 7 -4.42 -25.62 -23.91
C ILE A 7 -5.01 -24.22 -24.07
N GLN A 8 -5.90 -24.00 -25.05
CA GLN A 8 -6.60 -22.73 -25.22
C GLN A 8 -7.40 -22.33 -23.98
N ASN A 9 -8.12 -23.28 -23.37
CA ASN A 9 -8.87 -23.02 -22.15
C ASN A 9 -7.94 -22.68 -20.97
N SER A 10 -6.78 -23.34 -20.87
CA SER A 10 -5.77 -23.04 -19.84
C SER A 10 -5.19 -21.64 -20.02
N ILE A 11 -4.85 -21.24 -21.25
CA ILE A 11 -4.37 -19.89 -21.58
C ILE A 11 -5.40 -18.84 -21.16
N ARG A 12 -6.66 -18.98 -21.60
CA ARG A 12 -7.75 -18.05 -21.25
C ARG A 12 -7.95 -17.95 -19.74
N THR A 13 -7.86 -19.07 -19.04
CA THR A 13 -8.01 -19.09 -17.57
C THR A 13 -6.88 -18.32 -16.90
N LYS A 14 -5.62 -18.55 -17.30
CA LYS A 14 -4.47 -17.83 -16.74
C LYS A 14 -4.48 -16.35 -17.09
N GLN A 15 -4.95 -15.97 -18.28
CA GLN A 15 -5.13 -14.57 -18.67
C GLN A 15 -6.14 -13.86 -17.76
N ARG A 16 -7.29 -14.49 -17.47
CA ARG A 16 -8.26 -13.94 -16.50
C ARG A 16 -7.68 -13.81 -15.09
N ILE A 17 -6.87 -14.77 -14.66
CA ILE A 17 -6.18 -14.67 -13.35
C ILE A 17 -5.22 -13.49 -13.34
N LEU A 18 -4.53 -13.21 -14.46
CA LEU A 18 -3.62 -12.08 -14.59
C LEU A 18 -4.37 -10.75 -14.53
N GLU A 19 -5.52 -10.65 -15.19
CA GLU A 19 -6.42 -9.50 -15.12
C GLU A 19 -6.90 -9.25 -13.68
N GLN A 20 -7.41 -10.29 -13.00
CA GLN A 20 -7.82 -10.18 -11.60
C GLN A 20 -6.67 -9.77 -10.68
N LEU A 21 -5.47 -10.33 -10.89
CA LEU A 21 -4.28 -9.98 -10.12
C LEU A 21 -3.91 -8.49 -10.29
N GLU A 22 -4.11 -7.93 -11.47
CA GLU A 22 -3.89 -6.51 -11.74
C GLU A 22 -4.96 -5.63 -11.07
N GLU A 23 -6.22 -6.02 -11.14
CA GLU A 23 -7.31 -5.32 -10.45
C GLU A 23 -7.11 -5.31 -8.93
N ASP A 24 -6.76 -6.45 -8.34
CA ASP A 24 -6.47 -6.59 -6.91
C ASP A 24 -5.30 -5.71 -6.48
N TYR A 25 -4.25 -5.64 -7.31
CA TYR A 25 -3.10 -4.77 -7.07
C TYR A 25 -3.48 -3.29 -7.14
N LEU A 26 -4.22 -2.87 -8.17
CA LEU A 26 -4.69 -1.49 -8.30
C LEU A 26 -5.65 -1.08 -7.18
N SER A 27 -6.50 -2.01 -6.73
CA SER A 27 -7.35 -1.82 -5.55
C SER A 27 -6.51 -1.60 -4.29
N SER A 28 -5.50 -2.46 -4.09
CA SER A 28 -4.55 -2.33 -2.96
C SER A 28 -3.79 -0.99 -2.99
N CYS A 29 -3.34 -0.53 -4.17
CA CYS A 29 -2.70 0.78 -4.32
C CYS A 29 -3.60 1.92 -3.86
N ARG A 30 -4.86 1.93 -4.30
CA ARG A 30 -5.86 2.93 -3.88
C ARG A 30 -6.11 2.89 -2.37
N ASP A 31 -6.15 1.70 -1.78
CA ASP A 31 -6.28 1.55 -0.33
C ASP A 31 -5.06 2.10 0.43
N PHE A 32 -3.84 1.90 -0.07
CA PHE A 32 -2.63 2.49 0.51
C PHE A 32 -2.64 4.02 0.42
N GLU A 33 -3.01 4.58 -0.73
CA GLU A 33 -3.16 6.02 -0.92
C GLU A 33 -4.18 6.60 0.08
N ARG A 34 -5.36 5.96 0.22
CA ARG A 34 -6.37 6.38 1.18
C ARG A 34 -5.82 6.36 2.62
N LYS A 35 -5.20 5.26 3.04
CA LYS A 35 -4.62 5.13 4.39
C LYS A 35 -3.52 6.15 4.65
N ASN A 36 -2.72 6.47 3.63
CA ASN A 36 -1.68 7.49 3.75
C ASN A 36 -2.31 8.87 3.96
N ASN A 37 -3.30 9.24 3.14
CA ASN A 37 -4.02 10.51 3.30
C ASN A 37 -4.69 10.62 4.69
N GLU A 38 -5.37 9.56 5.14
CA GLU A 38 -5.94 9.49 6.48
C GLU A 38 -4.88 9.70 7.58
N LEU A 39 -3.68 9.11 7.43
CA LEU A 39 -2.59 9.27 8.38
C LEU A 39 -2.08 10.72 8.44
N TYR A 40 -1.97 11.41 7.29
CA TYR A 40 -1.63 12.84 7.24
C TYR A 40 -2.71 13.70 7.89
N ASP A 41 -3.99 13.41 7.64
CA ASP A 41 -5.11 14.12 8.23
C ASP A 41 -5.15 13.96 9.75
N ILE A 42 -4.92 12.74 10.26
CA ILE A 42 -4.85 12.47 11.69
C ILE A 42 -3.70 13.25 12.32
N LYS A 43 -2.49 13.23 11.71
CA LYS A 43 -1.35 14.02 12.19
C LYS A 43 -1.70 15.50 12.27
N ALA A 44 -2.26 16.07 11.21
CA ALA A 44 -2.62 17.48 11.17
C ALA A 44 -3.65 17.85 12.25
N LYS A 45 -4.68 17.02 12.44
CA LYS A 45 -5.69 17.21 13.50
C LYS A 45 -5.06 17.16 14.90
N LEU A 46 -4.21 16.18 15.16
CA LEU A 46 -3.55 16.03 16.46
C LEU A 46 -2.62 17.20 16.78
N LEU A 47 -1.83 17.66 15.80
CA LEU A 47 -0.96 18.83 15.96
C LEU A 47 -1.78 20.09 16.27
N LYS A 48 -2.85 20.33 15.51
CA LYS A 48 -3.75 21.47 15.73
C LYS A 48 -4.38 21.45 17.12
N ILE A 49 -4.91 20.30 17.55
CA ILE A 49 -5.51 20.16 18.89
C ILE A 49 -4.46 20.41 19.97
N SER A 50 -3.25 19.85 19.81
CA SER A 50 -2.16 20.04 20.77
C SER A 50 -1.79 21.52 20.91
N GLU A 51 -1.63 22.23 19.79
CA GLU A 51 -1.33 23.65 19.74
C GLU A 51 -2.44 24.48 20.40
N GLU A 52 -3.69 24.26 20.04
CA GLU A 52 -4.85 24.95 20.62
C GLU A 52 -4.93 24.77 22.14
N LYS A 53 -4.71 23.54 22.63
CA LYS A 53 -4.74 23.26 24.07
C LYS A 53 -3.58 23.91 24.81
N CYS A 54 -2.38 23.91 24.24
CA CYS A 54 -1.22 24.59 24.82
C CYS A 54 -1.45 26.10 24.87
N GLN A 55 -2.03 26.68 23.82
CA GLN A 55 -2.34 28.11 23.77
C GLN A 55 -3.39 28.51 24.82
N ILE A 56 -4.44 27.72 25.00
CA ILE A 56 -5.46 27.96 26.04
C ILE A 56 -4.82 27.90 27.44
N ALA A 57 -3.99 26.90 27.71
CA ALA A 57 -3.31 26.76 28.99
C ALA A 57 -2.36 27.94 29.25
N TYR A 58 -1.62 28.38 28.23
CA TYR A 58 -0.73 29.53 28.31
C TYR A 58 -1.50 30.82 28.63
N GLN A 59 -2.61 31.09 27.92
CA GLN A 59 -3.47 32.24 28.18
C GLN A 59 -4.07 32.22 29.59
N TYR A 60 -4.42 31.03 30.10
CA TYR A 60 -4.91 30.89 31.47
C TYR A 60 -3.83 31.26 32.50
N LEU A 61 -2.60 30.78 32.32
CA LEU A 61 -1.46 31.12 33.18
C LEU A 61 -1.13 32.62 33.12
N GLN A 62 -1.18 33.25 31.95
CA GLN A 62 -0.93 34.69 31.83
C GLN A 62 -1.95 35.57 32.58
N LYS A 63 -3.19 35.08 32.77
CA LYS A 63 -4.25 35.83 33.45
C LYS A 63 -4.18 35.76 34.98
N GLN A 64 -3.32 34.90 35.54
CA GLN A 64 -3.17 34.80 36.99
C GLN A 64 -2.18 35.86 37.49
N ASN A 65 -2.53 36.53 38.61
CA ASN A 65 -1.69 37.54 39.25
C ASN A 65 -0.56 36.91 40.11
N SER A 66 0.10 35.87 39.60
CA SER A 66 1.18 35.13 40.25
C SER A 66 2.33 34.90 39.29
N ASP A 67 3.54 34.67 39.83
CA ASP A 67 4.67 34.23 39.01
C ASP A 67 4.41 32.82 38.47
N ASN A 68 4.26 32.72 37.14
CA ASN A 68 3.97 31.47 36.43
C ASN A 68 5.14 31.01 35.55
N THR A 69 6.34 31.56 35.75
CA THR A 69 7.53 31.24 34.93
C THR A 69 7.80 29.74 34.88
N GLU A 70 7.76 29.07 36.04
CA GLU A 70 7.95 27.62 36.11
C GLU A 70 6.82 26.84 35.43
N ALA A 71 5.57 27.25 35.64
CA ALA A 71 4.40 26.62 35.03
C ALA A 71 4.43 26.73 33.49
N ILE A 72 4.82 27.88 32.96
CA ILE A 72 5.01 28.11 31.52
C ILE A 72 6.14 27.23 30.99
N SER A 73 7.27 27.13 31.69
CA SER A 73 8.38 26.25 31.29
C SER A 73 7.95 24.78 31.22
N ARG A 74 7.20 24.30 32.22
CA ARG A 74 6.64 22.95 32.25
C ARG A 74 5.63 22.72 31.11
N LEU A 75 4.78 23.71 30.81
CA LEU A 75 3.84 23.66 29.69
C LEU A 75 4.56 23.54 28.33
N ASN A 76 5.62 24.33 28.12
CA ASN A 76 6.42 24.28 26.89
C ASN A 76 7.13 22.91 26.73
N HIS A 77 7.68 22.38 27.82
CA HIS A 77 8.28 21.05 27.82
C HIS A 77 7.23 19.97 27.48
N PHE A 78 6.06 20.02 28.12
CA PHE A 78 4.95 19.11 27.82
C PHE A 78 4.51 19.19 26.36
N SER A 79 4.29 20.41 25.84
CA SER A 79 3.93 20.64 24.43
C SER A 79 4.96 20.03 23.47
N SER A 80 6.24 20.22 23.76
CA SER A 80 7.34 19.66 22.95
C SER A 80 7.34 18.13 22.96
N ASN A 81 7.08 17.50 24.12
CA ASN A 81 6.99 16.05 24.23
C ASN A 81 5.80 15.50 23.44
N VAL A 82 4.62 16.14 23.54
CA VAL A 82 3.44 15.74 22.77
C VAL A 82 3.68 15.88 21.27
N TYR A 83 4.29 16.98 20.83
CA TYR A 83 4.67 17.17 19.43
C TYR A 83 5.57 16.03 18.94
N ASN A 84 6.65 15.74 19.67
CA ASN A 84 7.60 14.69 19.31
C ASN A 84 6.95 13.31 19.26
N GLU A 85 6.02 13.00 20.16
CA GLU A 85 5.28 11.75 20.16
C GLU A 85 4.36 11.63 18.93
N ILE A 86 3.64 12.70 18.57
CA ILE A 86 2.80 12.74 17.36
C ILE A 86 3.65 12.49 16.12
N ILE A 87 4.79 13.17 15.98
CA ILE A 87 5.69 13.01 14.83
C ILE A 87 6.30 11.61 14.80
N SER A 88 6.79 11.11 15.93
CA SER A 88 7.42 9.78 16.00
C SER A 88 6.42 8.67 15.67
N SER A 89 5.20 8.76 16.21
CA SER A 89 4.11 7.83 15.89
C SER A 89 3.72 7.90 14.41
N PHE A 90 3.57 9.11 13.85
CA PHE A 90 3.30 9.29 12.42
C PHE A 90 4.37 8.62 11.54
N MET A 91 5.65 8.90 11.80
CA MET A 91 6.76 8.31 11.04
C MET A 91 6.78 6.79 11.12
N LYS A 92 6.48 6.22 12.29
CA LYS A 92 6.38 4.76 12.48
C LYS A 92 5.26 4.15 11.64
N HIS A 93 4.08 4.78 11.64
CA HIS A 93 2.95 4.30 10.85
C HIS A 93 3.16 4.47 9.36
N GLN A 94 3.76 5.59 8.93
CA GLN A 94 4.11 5.85 7.54
C GLN A 94 5.08 4.78 7.03
N LYS A 95 6.18 4.52 7.77
CA LYS A 95 7.14 3.48 7.41
C LYS A 95 6.49 2.09 7.29
N ASN A 96 5.59 1.74 8.20
CA ASN A 96 4.87 0.47 8.16
C ASN A 96 3.97 0.36 6.90
N LEU A 97 3.30 1.45 6.51
CA LEU A 97 2.51 1.50 5.28
C LEU A 97 3.41 1.33 4.04
N GLU A 98 4.55 2.01 3.99
CA GLU A 98 5.53 1.91 2.89
C GLU A 98 6.07 0.49 2.75
N GLU A 99 6.45 -0.15 3.87
CA GLU A 99 6.93 -1.53 3.88
C GLU A 99 5.86 -2.50 3.36
N LYS A 100 4.61 -2.37 3.82
CA LYS A 100 3.49 -3.20 3.34
C LYS A 100 3.19 -2.98 1.86
N GLN A 101 3.23 -1.73 1.40
CA GLN A 101 3.03 -1.41 -0.01
C GLN A 101 4.13 -2.04 -0.88
N SER A 102 5.38 -2.00 -0.41
CA SER A 102 6.50 -2.67 -1.09
C SER A 102 6.29 -4.18 -1.17
N GLN A 103 5.88 -4.82 -0.07
CA GLN A 103 5.60 -6.26 -0.04
C GLN A 103 4.51 -6.64 -1.05
N VAL A 104 3.38 -5.91 -1.06
CA VAL A 104 2.30 -6.15 -2.03
C VAL A 104 2.78 -5.98 -3.47
N LYS A 105 3.63 -4.98 -3.75
CA LYS A 105 4.21 -4.76 -5.08
C LYS A 105 5.13 -5.90 -5.50
N ASP A 106 5.96 -6.40 -4.59
CA ASP A 106 6.89 -7.49 -4.89
C ASP A 106 6.14 -8.82 -5.11
N GLU A 107 5.13 -9.09 -4.29
CA GLU A 107 4.24 -10.24 -4.46
C GLU A 107 3.49 -10.19 -5.79
N TYR A 108 2.92 -9.04 -6.15
CA TYR A 108 2.27 -8.82 -7.43
C TYR A 108 3.22 -9.12 -8.60
N LYS A 109 4.41 -8.52 -8.61
CA LYS A 109 5.42 -8.74 -9.66
C LYS A 109 5.81 -10.21 -9.77
N LYS A 110 6.04 -10.88 -8.64
CA LYS A 110 6.41 -12.30 -8.60
C LYS A 110 5.30 -13.17 -9.21
N ARG A 111 4.06 -12.98 -8.80
CA ARG A 111 2.91 -13.74 -9.31
C ARG A 111 2.68 -13.46 -10.80
N GLN A 112 2.74 -12.19 -11.20
CA GLN A 112 2.59 -11.79 -12.59
C GLN A 112 3.65 -12.44 -13.48
N TYR A 113 4.91 -12.45 -13.05
CA TYR A 113 6.01 -13.07 -13.79
C TYR A 113 5.79 -14.58 -13.99
N VAL A 114 5.40 -15.29 -12.94
CA VAL A 114 5.10 -16.74 -13.02
C VAL A 114 3.95 -17.00 -13.98
N LEU A 115 2.84 -16.28 -13.86
CA LEU A 115 1.68 -16.46 -14.75
C LEU A 115 2.03 -16.17 -16.22
N ARG A 116 2.82 -15.12 -16.50
CA ARG A 116 3.27 -14.80 -17.86
C ARG A 116 4.12 -15.94 -18.44
N LYS A 117 5.07 -16.48 -17.67
CA LYS A 117 5.87 -17.63 -18.10
C LYS A 117 5.01 -18.86 -18.40
N GLU A 118 4.06 -19.18 -17.53
CA GLU A 118 3.16 -20.31 -17.74
C GLU A 118 2.30 -20.14 -19.00
N ILE A 119 1.85 -18.92 -19.29
CA ILE A 119 1.13 -18.59 -20.53
C ILE A 119 2.04 -18.77 -21.75
N ASP A 120 3.27 -18.28 -21.70
CA ASP A 120 4.24 -18.40 -22.80
C ASP A 120 4.57 -19.88 -23.09
N GLU A 121 4.74 -20.70 -22.06
CA GLU A 121 4.93 -22.16 -22.18
C GLU A 121 3.73 -22.85 -22.82
N LEU A 122 2.50 -22.43 -22.48
CA LEU A 122 1.29 -22.95 -23.11
C LEU A 122 1.19 -22.56 -24.58
N TYR A 123 1.54 -21.32 -24.93
CA TYR A 123 1.62 -20.89 -26.33
C TYR A 123 2.70 -21.64 -27.12
N TYR A 124 3.82 -21.97 -26.48
CA TYR A 124 4.85 -22.80 -27.09
C TYR A 124 4.33 -24.22 -27.40
N LYS A 125 3.75 -24.90 -26.41
CA LYS A 125 3.14 -26.24 -26.58
C LYS A 125 2.03 -26.25 -27.61
N GLN A 126 1.22 -25.19 -27.66
CA GLN A 126 0.17 -25.05 -28.67
C GLN A 126 0.75 -25.02 -30.09
N ARG A 127 1.87 -24.29 -30.28
CA ARG A 127 2.54 -24.21 -31.58
C ARG A 127 3.13 -25.55 -32.00
N GLU A 128 3.78 -26.27 -31.09
CA GLU A 128 4.30 -27.63 -31.36
C GLU A 128 3.18 -28.60 -31.79
N LEU A 129 2.06 -28.64 -31.06
CA LEU A 129 0.95 -29.52 -31.46
C LEU A 129 0.37 -29.15 -32.83
N ASN A 130 0.34 -27.86 -33.17
CA ASN A 130 -0.14 -27.42 -34.49
C ASN A 130 0.83 -27.81 -35.62
N SER A 131 2.16 -27.79 -35.39
CA SER A 131 3.14 -28.24 -36.38
C SER A 131 3.08 -29.74 -36.61
N ASP A 132 3.00 -30.53 -35.54
CA ASP A 132 2.94 -32.01 -35.62
C ASP A 132 1.67 -32.47 -36.36
N THR A 133 0.57 -31.73 -36.19
CA THR A 133 -0.69 -32.01 -36.90
C THR A 133 -0.62 -31.63 -38.40
N GLN A 134 0.26 -30.71 -38.79
CA GLN A 134 0.48 -30.37 -40.20
C GLN A 134 1.38 -31.39 -40.92
N GLU A 135 2.41 -31.91 -40.24
CA GLU A 135 3.26 -32.98 -40.77
C GLU A 135 2.47 -34.28 -41.01
N LEU A 136 1.58 -34.66 -40.08
CA LEU A 136 0.71 -35.84 -40.21
C LEU A 136 -0.39 -35.73 -41.29
N LYS A 137 -0.68 -34.53 -41.79
CA LYS A 137 -1.67 -34.29 -42.86
C LYS A 137 -1.02 -34.12 -44.24
N GLY A 138 0.31 -34.16 -44.31
CA GLY A 138 1.11 -33.99 -45.52
C GLY A 138 1.59 -35.28 -46.19
N GLU A 139 1.23 -36.45 -45.66
CA GLU A 139 1.40 -37.79 -46.27
C GLU A 139 0.09 -38.29 -46.90
#